data_AF-A0A4U6UWY9-F1
#
_entry.id   AF-A0A4U6UWY9-F1
#
_cell.length_a   1.000
_cell.length_b   1.000
_cell.length_c   1.000
_cell.angle_alpha   90.00
_cell.angle_beta   90.00
_cell.angle_gamma   90.00
#
_symmetry.space_group_name_H-M   'P 1'
#
loop_
_entity.id
_entity.type
_entity.pdbx_description
1 polymer ?
#
loop_
_entity_poly.entity_id
_entity_poly.type
_entity_poly.pdbx_seq_one_letter_code
_entity_poly.pdbx_strand_id
1 'polypeptide(L)'
;MDALFEQLSVLADMALDDGGFDPARLDGVLALFESEARASWGEAEAEHEAVARATEAAAEDAGGHLDAVMGAAVGTYRGSSGEADALAAAAAAMEMAFSATSRSP
;
A
#
# COMPACT_ATOMS: atom_id res chain seq x y z
N MET A 1 -11.12 29.96 1.84
CA MET A 1 -12.33 29.49 1.13
C MET A 1 -13.63 30.01 1.76
N ASP A 2 -13.89 29.79 3.06
CA ASP A 2 -15.15 30.23 3.72
C ASP A 2 -15.44 31.73 3.58
N ALA A 3 -14.42 32.58 3.74
CA ALA A 3 -14.54 34.02 3.56
C ALA A 3 -14.88 34.43 2.11
N LEU A 4 -14.51 33.62 1.11
CA LEU A 4 -14.90 33.84 -0.28
C LEU A 4 -16.35 33.45 -0.52
N PHE A 5 -16.83 32.37 0.11
CA PHE A 5 -18.24 31.99 0.07
C PHE A 5 -19.12 33.03 0.76
N GLU A 6 -18.70 33.58 1.89
CA GLU A 6 -19.42 34.67 2.55
C GLU A 6 -19.52 35.92 1.65
N GLN A 7 -18.43 36.27 0.96
CA GLN A 7 -18.43 37.36 -0.01
C GLN A 7 -19.32 37.09 -1.23
N LEU A 8 -19.34 35.86 -1.74
CA LEU A 8 -20.24 35.44 -2.82
C LEU A 8 -21.70 35.54 -2.39
N SER A 9 -22.05 35.13 -1.17
CA SER A 9 -23.40 35.26 -0.62
C SER A 9 -23.85 36.72 -0.55
N VAL A 10 -22.99 37.61 -0.06
CA VAL A 10 -23.29 39.06 -0.02
C VAL A 10 -23.48 39.64 -1.43
N LEU A 11 -22.67 39.22 -2.41
CA LEU A 11 -22.83 39.64 -3.81
C LEU A 11 -24.13 39.11 -4.42
N ALA A 12 -24.52 37.88 -4.09
CA ALA A 12 -25.76 37.29 -4.55
C ALA A 12 -26.99 38.02 -3.98
N ASP A 13 -26.98 38.37 -2.69
CA ASP A 13 -28.04 39.15 -2.06
C ASP A 13 -28.20 40.54 -2.74
N MET A 14 -27.08 41.23 -3.00
CA MET A 14 -27.10 42.51 -3.72
C MET A 14 -27.63 42.40 -5.15
N ALA A 15 -27.41 41.27 -5.83
CA ALA A 15 -27.94 41.03 -7.18
C ALA A 15 -29.45 40.75 -7.19
N LEU A 16 -30.01 40.23 -6.09
CA LEU A 16 -31.44 39.95 -5.95
C LEU A 16 -32.26 41.19 -5.59
N ASP A 17 -31.68 42.12 -4.82
CA ASP A 17 -32.37 43.30 -4.31
C ASP A 17 -32.24 44.55 -5.22
N ASP A 18 -31.78 44.40 -6.47
CA ASP A 18 -31.39 45.51 -7.38
C ASP A 18 -30.39 46.51 -6.75
N GLY A 19 -29.70 46.08 -5.70
CA GLY A 19 -28.94 46.91 -4.77
C GLY A 19 -27.47 47.00 -5.12
N GLY A 20 -27.12 47.77 -6.16
CA GLY A 20 -25.73 48.19 -6.40
C GLY A 20 -24.74 47.03 -6.65
N PHE A 21 -25.23 45.92 -7.22
CA PHE A 21 -24.38 44.80 -7.64
C PHE A 21 -23.24 45.30 -8.56
N ASP A 22 -22.02 44.89 -8.24
CA ASP A 22 -20.82 45.22 -8.99
C ASP A 22 -20.25 43.96 -9.66
N PRO A 23 -20.42 43.80 -10.99
CA PRO A 23 -19.85 42.69 -11.74
C PRO A 23 -18.33 42.58 -11.60
N ALA A 24 -17.61 43.71 -11.52
CA ALA A 24 -16.15 43.69 -11.40
C ALA A 24 -15.71 43.12 -10.04
N ARG A 25 -16.50 43.37 -8.99
CA ARG A 25 -16.27 42.78 -7.67
C ARG A 25 -16.54 41.27 -7.69
N LEU A 26 -17.56 40.80 -8.42
CA LEU A 26 -17.80 39.37 -8.61
C LEU A 26 -16.62 38.70 -9.32
N ASP A 27 -16.14 39.29 -10.42
CA ASP A 27 -14.99 38.76 -11.17
C ASP A 27 -13.75 38.62 -10.28
N GLY A 28 -13.49 39.62 -9.41
CA GLY A 28 -12.40 39.56 -8.44
C GLY A 28 -12.54 38.40 -7.44
N VAL A 29 -13.75 38.18 -6.91
CA VAL A 29 -14.00 37.07 -5.97
C VAL A 29 -13.87 35.72 -6.67
N LEU A 30 -14.34 35.59 -7.92
CA LEU A 30 -14.20 34.37 -8.71
C LEU A 30 -12.74 34.06 -9.06
N ALA A 31 -11.93 35.06 -9.38
CA ALA A 31 -10.49 34.89 -9.63
C ALA A 31 -9.75 34.39 -8.38
N LEU A 32 -10.08 34.94 -7.19
CA LEU A 32 -9.54 34.45 -5.93
C LEU A 32 -9.97 33.01 -5.66
N PHE A 33 -11.24 32.69 -5.91
CA PHE A 33 -11.76 31.34 -5.75
C PHE A 33 -11.04 30.33 -6.64
N GLU A 34 -10.84 30.65 -7.92
CA GLU A 34 -10.10 29.79 -8.84
C GLU A 34 -8.65 29.57 -8.37
N SER A 35 -7.98 30.62 -7.89
CA SER A 35 -6.62 30.52 -7.39
C SER A 35 -6.51 29.63 -6.15
N GLU A 36 -7.44 29.77 -5.20
CA GLU A 36 -7.45 28.99 -3.96
C GLU A 36 -7.87 27.55 -4.24
N ALA A 37 -8.83 27.30 -5.14
CA ALA A 37 -9.22 25.96 -5.57
C ALA A 37 -8.06 25.23 -6.24
N ARG A 38 -7.31 25.90 -7.13
CA ARG A 38 -6.14 25.31 -7.79
C ARG A 38 -5.03 24.99 -6.80
N ALA A 39 -4.77 25.88 -5.84
CA ALA A 39 -3.79 25.62 -4.78
C ALA A 39 -4.21 24.42 -3.92
N SER A 40 -5.47 24.40 -3.47
CA SER A 40 -6.02 23.32 -2.65
C SER A 40 -5.98 21.97 -3.37
N TRP A 41 -6.31 21.93 -4.67
CA TRP A 41 -6.17 20.72 -5.47
C TRP A 41 -4.72 20.29 -5.64
N GLY A 42 -3.80 21.23 -5.88
CA GLY A 42 -2.37 20.91 -5.99
C GLY A 42 -1.80 20.32 -4.69
N GLU A 43 -2.20 20.85 -3.54
CA GLU A 43 -1.83 20.31 -2.22
C GLU A 43 -2.40 18.90 -2.00
N ALA A 44 -3.69 18.71 -2.29
CA ALA A 44 -4.34 17.41 -2.16
C ALA A 44 -3.69 16.35 -3.08
N GLU A 45 -3.41 16.69 -4.32
CA GLU A 45 -2.75 15.79 -5.27
C GLU A 45 -1.34 15.42 -4.81
N ALA A 46 -0.57 16.39 -4.28
CA ALA A 46 0.75 16.13 -3.71
C ALA A 46 0.69 15.23 -2.46
N GLU A 47 -0.30 15.41 -1.58
CA GLU A 47 -0.53 14.54 -0.43
C GLU A 47 -0.88 13.12 -0.87
N HIS A 48 -1.83 12.97 -1.80
CA HIS A 48 -2.23 11.67 -2.32
C HIS A 48 -1.06 10.93 -2.98
N GLU A 49 -0.25 11.62 -3.77
CA GLU A 49 0.95 11.04 -4.40
C GLU A 49 2.00 10.63 -3.36
N ALA A 50 2.19 11.43 -2.29
CA ALA A 50 3.09 11.07 -1.21
C ALA A 50 2.62 9.82 -0.46
N VAL A 51 1.32 9.72 -0.17
CA VAL A 51 0.72 8.53 0.47
C VAL A 51 0.85 7.32 -0.44
N ALA A 52 0.55 7.44 -1.74
CA ALA A 52 0.65 6.34 -2.70
C ALA A 52 2.08 5.76 -2.72
N ARG A 53 3.09 6.62 -2.87
CA ARG A 53 4.51 6.19 -2.85
C ARG A 53 4.92 5.56 -1.53
N ALA A 54 4.48 6.10 -0.41
CA ALA A 54 4.76 5.51 0.90
C ALA A 54 4.11 4.13 1.07
N THR A 55 2.87 3.96 0.59
CA THR A 55 2.18 2.67 0.64
C THR A 55 2.81 1.63 -0.27
N GLU A 56 3.25 2.02 -1.47
CA GLU A 56 3.95 1.12 -2.39
C GLU A 56 5.27 0.65 -1.80
N ALA A 57 6.09 1.57 -1.27
CA ALA A 57 7.35 1.22 -0.60
C ALA A 57 7.14 0.28 0.60
N ALA A 58 6.10 0.51 1.41
CA ALA A 58 5.76 -0.36 2.52
C ALA A 58 5.31 -1.76 2.07
N ALA A 59 4.56 -1.84 0.95
CA ALA A 59 4.13 -3.10 0.38
C ALA A 59 5.31 -3.90 -0.20
N GLU A 60 6.26 -3.23 -0.86
CA GLU A 60 7.49 -3.85 -1.37
C GLU A 60 8.35 -4.40 -0.24
N ASP A 61 8.56 -3.62 0.83
CA ASP A 61 9.34 -4.07 2.00
C ASP A 61 8.69 -5.28 2.69
N ALA A 62 7.36 -5.23 2.90
CA ALA A 62 6.61 -6.34 3.46
C ALA A 62 6.68 -7.59 2.56
N GLY A 63 6.58 -7.42 1.24
CA GLY A 63 6.74 -8.49 0.26
C GLY A 63 8.12 -9.15 0.32
N GLY A 64 9.18 -8.33 0.34
CA GLY A 64 10.55 -8.81 0.49
C GLY A 64 10.79 -9.55 1.81
N HIS A 65 10.23 -9.06 2.91
CA HIS A 65 10.30 -9.74 4.20
C HIS A 65 9.58 -11.10 4.17
N LEU A 66 8.38 -11.16 3.61
CA LEU A 66 7.62 -12.41 3.46
C LEU A 66 8.38 -13.42 2.61
N ASP A 67 8.94 -12.99 1.47
CA ASP A 67 9.74 -13.87 0.61
C ASP A 67 10.98 -14.42 1.33
N ALA A 68 11.65 -13.59 2.13
CA ALA A 68 12.79 -14.04 2.93
C ALA A 68 12.39 -15.09 3.99
N VAL A 69 11.31 -14.82 4.74
CA VAL A 69 10.79 -15.75 5.77
C VAL A 69 10.32 -17.05 5.14
N MET A 70 9.56 -16.96 4.05
CA MET A 70 9.06 -18.13 3.32
C MET A 70 10.20 -18.93 2.71
N GLY A 71 11.20 -18.26 2.12
CA GLY A 71 12.40 -18.92 1.60
C GLY A 71 13.16 -19.69 2.67
N ALA A 72 13.36 -19.09 3.84
CA ALA A 72 14.00 -19.75 4.98
C ALA A 72 13.18 -20.95 5.50
N ALA A 73 11.86 -20.80 5.62
CA ALA A 73 10.97 -21.86 6.06
C ALA A 73 10.97 -23.05 5.08
N VAL A 74 10.89 -22.78 3.77
CA VAL A 74 10.95 -23.82 2.72
C VAL A 74 12.32 -24.52 2.71
N GLY A 75 13.40 -23.76 2.86
CA GLY A 75 14.75 -24.33 2.98
C GLY A 75 14.87 -25.28 4.17
N THR A 76 14.37 -24.87 5.33
CA THR A 76 14.35 -25.68 6.56
C THR A 76 13.54 -26.97 6.39
N TYR A 77 12.34 -26.86 5.80
CA TYR A 77 11.48 -28.03 5.53
C TYR A 77 12.12 -29.03 4.57
N ARG A 78 12.76 -28.55 3.50
CA ARG A 78 13.47 -29.43 2.56
C ARG A 78 14.66 -30.14 3.21
N GLY A 79 15.42 -29.42 4.05
CA GLY A 79 16.51 -30.01 4.82
C GLY A 79 16.02 -31.14 5.72
N SER A 80 14.98 -30.88 6.53
CA SER A 80 14.44 -31.89 7.44
C SER A 80 13.81 -33.09 6.72
N SER A 81 13.13 -32.86 5.60
CA SER A 81 12.57 -33.95 4.77
C SER A 81 13.69 -34.84 4.21
N GLY A 82 14.77 -34.25 3.69
CA GLY A 82 15.91 -35.01 3.17
C GLY A 82 16.62 -35.83 4.24
N GLU A 83 16.76 -35.28 5.45
CA GLU A 83 17.30 -36.01 6.61
C GLU A 83 16.42 -37.21 7.00
N ALA A 84 15.09 -37.04 6.96
CA ALA A 84 14.15 -38.12 7.23
C ALA A 84 14.24 -39.24 6.19
N ASP A 85 14.33 -38.90 4.90
CA ASP A 85 14.48 -39.87 3.81
C ASP A 85 15.80 -40.66 3.92
N ALA A 86 16.90 -39.97 4.25
CA ALA A 86 18.20 -40.61 4.45
C ALA A 86 18.19 -41.58 5.65
N LEU A 87 17.55 -41.19 6.75
CA LEU A 87 17.37 -42.07 7.92
C LEU A 87 16.53 -43.30 7.57
N ALA A 88 15.44 -43.13 6.84
CA ALA A 88 14.59 -44.23 6.40
C ALA A 88 15.35 -45.22 5.49
N ALA A 89 16.14 -44.72 4.54
CA ALA A 89 16.98 -45.54 3.69
C ALA A 89 18.06 -46.30 4.49
N ALA A 90 18.70 -45.63 5.45
CA ALA A 90 19.69 -46.27 6.33
C ALA A 90 19.06 -47.38 7.18
N ALA A 91 17.88 -47.13 7.76
CA ALA A 91 17.13 -48.13 8.53
C ALA A 91 16.76 -49.35 7.67
N ALA A 92 16.27 -49.13 6.43
CA ALA A 92 15.96 -50.21 5.50
C ALA A 92 17.20 -51.04 5.11
N ALA A 93 18.36 -50.38 4.93
CA ALA A 93 19.62 -51.08 4.63
C ALA A 93 20.11 -51.92 5.81
N MET A 94 20.00 -51.41 7.05
CA MET A 94 20.32 -52.17 8.26
C MET A 94 19.44 -53.41 8.40
N GLU A 95 18.13 -53.29 8.15
CA GLU A 95 17.19 -54.41 8.20
C GLU A 95 17.53 -55.49 7.15
N MET A 96 17.88 -55.08 5.93
CA MET A 96 18.33 -56.01 4.89
C MET A 96 19.64 -56.71 5.27
N ALA A 97 20.60 -56.00 5.86
CA ALA A 97 21.86 -56.58 6.32
C ALA A 97 21.63 -57.60 7.44
N PHE A 98 20.80 -57.25 8.43
CA PHE A 98 20.42 -58.15 9.52
C PHE A 98 19.72 -59.41 9.00
N SER A 99 18.77 -59.24 8.08
CA SER A 99 18.06 -60.33 7.40
C SER A 99 19.00 -61.22 6.58
N ALA A 100 20.03 -60.66 5.94
CA ALA A 100 21.02 -61.43 5.19
C ALA A 100 21.93 -62.25 6.13
N THR A 101 22.36 -61.67 7.25
CA THR A 101 23.21 -62.38 8.23
C THR A 101 22.46 -63.45 9.01
N SER A 102 21.16 -63.26 9.28
CA SER A 102 20.32 -64.23 9.99
C SER A 102 19.80 -65.38 9.12
N ARG A 103 19.94 -65.27 7.79
CA ARG A 103 19.53 -66.29 6.80
C ARG A 103 20.71 -67.09 6.23
N SER A 104 21.95 -66.78 6.64
CA SER A 104 23.13 -67.58 6.32
C SER A 104 23.22 -68.75 7.33
N PRO A 105 23.34 -70.01 6.88
CA PRO A 105 23.25 -71.21 7.72
C PRO A 105 24.40 -71.36 8.72
#